data_AF-A0AA86VS38-F1
#
_entry.id   AF-A0AA86VS38-F1
#
_cell.length_a   1.000
_cell.length_b   1.000
_cell.length_c   1.000
_cell.angle_alpha   90.00
_cell.angle_beta   90.00
_cell.angle_gamma   90.00
#
_symmetry.space_group_name_H-M   'P 1'
#
loop_
_entity.id
_entity.type
_entity.pdbx_description
1 polymer ?
#
loop_
_entity_poly.entity_id
_entity_poly.type
_entity_poly.pdbx_seq_one_letter_code
_entity_poly.pdbx_strand_id
1 'polypeptide(L)'
;MTESVFIAICGRPEHISDYIFASVNEILYQRKVHDQKLFALNKINNQSYHLAQLKNTNEYLQKITTQTSQWIFEQQLDSFIVKLFSVRTNQVLEQWCFKIIYTETEPQQEIKSIFGQILAEVQKMKPLEHKTVFDIVVNVQGAEGQKGWEKCE
;
A
#
# COMPACT_ATOMS: atom_id res chain seq x y z
N MET A 1 -12.77 7.27 15.69
CA MET A 1 -12.29 8.14 14.59
C MET A 1 -11.35 7.28 13.78
N THR A 2 -11.51 7.27 12.46
CA THR A 2 -10.62 6.54 11.55
C THR A 2 -9.35 7.36 11.37
N GLU A 3 -8.19 6.78 11.68
CA GLU A 3 -6.91 7.47 11.51
C GLU A 3 -6.52 7.42 10.02
N SER A 4 -6.32 8.58 9.39
CA SER A 4 -5.91 8.68 7.98
C SER A 4 -4.46 9.15 7.88
N VAL A 5 -3.62 8.36 7.22
CA VAL A 5 -2.22 8.67 6.93
C VAL A 5 -2.09 9.01 5.45
N PHE A 6 -1.32 10.05 5.15
CA PHE A 6 -1.06 10.48 3.77
C PHE A 6 0.43 10.43 3.48
N ILE A 7 0.81 9.66 2.47
CA ILE A 7 2.19 9.51 2.02
C ILE A 7 2.23 9.78 0.52
N ALA A 8 3.20 10.56 0.06
CA ALA A 8 3.45 10.73 -1.37
C ALA A 8 4.40 9.64 -1.87
N ILE A 9 4.05 9.01 -2.97
CA ILE A 9 4.95 8.19 -3.78
C ILE A 9 5.18 8.97 -5.06
N CYS A 10 6.36 9.58 -5.19
CA CYS A 10 6.77 10.15 -6.44
C CYS A 10 7.54 9.09 -7.26
N GLY A 11 7.90 9.42 -8.49
CA GLY A 11 8.79 8.58 -9.28
C GLY A 11 8.27 8.30 -10.68
N ARG A 12 9.07 7.51 -11.40
CA ARG A 12 8.74 7.08 -12.76
C ARG A 12 7.71 5.95 -12.73
N PRO A 13 6.82 5.84 -13.74
CA PRO A 13 5.81 4.77 -13.82
C PRO A 13 6.38 3.36 -13.59
N GLU A 14 7.60 3.09 -14.05
CA GLU A 14 8.24 1.78 -13.94
C GLU A 14 8.49 1.32 -12.49
N HIS A 15 8.61 2.25 -11.54
CA HIS A 15 8.95 1.94 -10.15
C HIS A 15 7.80 2.15 -9.17
N ILE A 16 6.79 2.97 -9.54
CA ILE A 16 5.66 3.27 -8.65
C ILE A 16 4.94 1.98 -8.20
N SER A 17 4.75 1.01 -9.10
CA SER A 17 4.10 -0.27 -8.76
C SER A 17 4.87 -1.03 -7.68
N ASP A 18 6.19 -1.11 -7.80
CA ASP A 18 7.05 -1.81 -6.84
C ASP A 18 7.10 -1.06 -5.50
N TYR A 19 7.11 0.28 -5.52
CA TYR A 19 7.05 1.11 -4.33
C TYR A 19 5.73 0.92 -3.57
N ILE A 20 4.59 0.90 -4.28
CA ILE A 20 3.29 0.58 -3.69
C ILE A 20 3.34 -0.83 -3.07
N PHE A 21 3.76 -1.84 -3.84
CA PHE A 21 3.81 -3.22 -3.37
C PHE A 21 4.63 -3.39 -2.09
N ALA A 22 5.84 -2.83 -2.07
CA ALA A 22 6.73 -2.91 -0.92
C ALA A 22 6.17 -2.13 0.29
N SER A 23 5.59 -0.95 0.06
CA SER A 23 4.99 -0.12 1.11
C SER A 23 3.77 -0.78 1.77
N VAL A 24 2.90 -1.41 0.98
CA VAL A 24 1.75 -2.16 1.51
C VAL A 24 2.23 -3.32 2.38
N ASN A 25 3.21 -4.09 1.90
CA ASN A 25 3.80 -5.19 2.66
C ASN A 25 4.42 -4.71 3.99
N GLU A 26 5.13 -3.58 3.97
CA GLU A 26 5.70 -2.98 5.17
C GLU A 26 4.61 -2.54 6.16
N ILE A 27 3.49 -1.95 5.70
CA ILE A 27 2.34 -1.64 6.57
C ILE A 27 1.78 -2.91 7.20
N LEU A 28 1.54 -3.97 6.42
CA LEU A 28 0.97 -5.22 6.93
C LEU A 28 1.86 -5.83 8.04
N TYR A 29 3.18 -5.73 7.89
CA TYR A 29 4.15 -6.17 8.88
C TYR A 29 4.16 -5.28 10.13
N GLN A 30 4.29 -3.96 9.97
CA GLN A 30 4.42 -3.01 11.07
C GLN A 30 3.14 -2.91 11.92
N ARG A 31 1.97 -3.04 11.27
CA ARG A 31 0.67 -3.08 11.95
C ARG A 31 0.28 -4.48 12.43
N LYS A 32 1.09 -5.50 12.17
CA LYS A 32 0.83 -6.91 12.56
C LYS A 32 -0.53 -7.42 12.06
N VAL A 33 -0.92 -7.04 10.84
CA VAL A 33 -2.15 -7.54 10.18
C VAL A 33 -2.05 -9.06 9.97
N HIS A 34 -0.84 -9.53 9.69
CA HIS A 34 -0.47 -10.94 9.73
C HIS A 34 0.61 -11.16 10.80
N ASP A 35 0.78 -12.41 11.23
CA ASP A 35 1.85 -12.79 12.16
C ASP A 35 3.21 -12.46 11.52
N GLN A 36 4.08 -11.75 12.25
CA GLN A 36 5.38 -11.30 11.77
C GLN A 36 6.30 -12.45 11.37
N LYS A 37 6.11 -13.65 11.92
CA LYS A 37 6.86 -14.86 11.50
C LYS A 37 6.57 -15.31 10.07
N LEU A 38 5.48 -14.79 9.49
CA LEU A 38 5.05 -15.08 8.11
C LEU A 38 5.62 -14.08 7.11
N PHE A 39 6.61 -13.28 7.51
CA PHE A 39 7.31 -12.36 6.63
C PHE A 39 8.78 -12.74 6.52
N ALA A 40 9.36 -12.48 5.35
CA ALA A 40 10.79 -12.58 5.09
C ALA A 40 11.35 -11.23 4.64
N LEU A 41 12.62 -10.97 4.92
CA LEU A 41 13.27 -9.77 4.40
C LEU A 41 13.50 -9.92 2.89
N ASN A 42 13.06 -8.92 2.14
CA ASN A 42 13.35 -8.76 0.72
C ASN A 42 14.00 -7.39 0.47
N LYS A 43 14.45 -7.12 -0.76
CA LYS A 43 15.13 -5.86 -1.13
C LYS A 43 14.48 -5.20 -2.34
N ILE A 44 14.43 -3.88 -2.31
CA ILE A 44 14.07 -2.99 -3.41
C ILE A 44 15.03 -1.81 -3.41
N ASN A 45 15.73 -1.56 -4.54
CA ASN A 45 16.72 -0.47 -4.65
C ASN A 45 17.70 -0.40 -3.46
N ASN A 46 18.23 -1.56 -3.05
CA ASN A 46 19.11 -1.76 -1.87
C ASN A 46 18.50 -1.45 -0.49
N GLN A 47 17.20 -1.14 -0.41
CA GLN A 47 16.46 -1.01 0.85
C GLN A 47 15.75 -2.32 1.18
N SER A 48 15.89 -2.78 2.43
CA SER A 48 15.21 -3.97 2.91
C SER A 48 13.77 -3.64 3.32
N TYR A 49 12.83 -4.55 3.04
CA TYR A 49 11.45 -4.48 3.51
C TYR A 49 10.92 -5.87 3.87
N HIS A 50 9.81 -5.94 4.60
CA HIS A 50 9.21 -7.20 5.02
C HIS A 50 8.19 -7.69 4.00
N LEU A 51 8.48 -8.79 3.31
CA LEU A 51 7.59 -9.41 2.33
C LEU A 51 6.79 -10.57 2.95
N ALA A 52 5.45 -10.51 2.88
CA ALA A 52 4.61 -11.61 3.32
C ALA A 52 4.95 -12.91 2.56
N GLN A 53 4.91 -14.06 3.24
CA GLN A 53 5.12 -15.40 2.69
C GLN A 53 3.80 -16.17 2.58
N LEU A 54 2.69 -15.44 2.52
CA LEU A 54 1.34 -15.98 2.41
C LEU A 54 0.91 -15.94 0.95
N LYS A 55 0.70 -17.12 0.37
CA LYS A 55 0.30 -17.28 -1.05
C LYS A 55 -0.87 -16.37 -1.41
N ASN A 56 -1.97 -16.44 -0.65
CA ASN A 56 -3.18 -15.67 -0.95
C ASN A 56 -2.94 -14.15 -0.86
N THR A 57 -2.18 -13.68 0.12
CA THR A 57 -1.88 -12.24 0.29
C THR A 57 -1.01 -11.75 -0.87
N ASN A 58 0.04 -12.49 -1.22
CA ASN A 58 0.92 -12.11 -2.32
C ASN A 58 0.21 -12.17 -3.66
N GLU A 59 -0.58 -13.21 -3.94
CA GLU A 59 -1.36 -13.33 -5.17
C GLU A 59 -2.38 -12.19 -5.28
N TYR A 60 -3.05 -11.82 -4.18
CA TYR A 60 -3.96 -10.68 -4.15
C TYR A 60 -3.23 -9.36 -4.45
N LEU A 61 -2.14 -9.08 -3.74
CA LEU A 61 -1.37 -7.85 -3.93
C LEU A 61 -0.78 -7.77 -5.35
N GLN A 62 -0.20 -8.87 -5.86
CA GLN A 62 0.33 -8.92 -7.23
C GLN A 62 -0.76 -8.70 -8.27
N LYS A 63 -1.93 -9.33 -8.09
CA LYS A 63 -3.08 -9.13 -8.99
C LYS A 63 -3.51 -7.67 -9.02
N ILE A 64 -3.57 -7.01 -7.86
CA ILE A 64 -3.95 -5.59 -7.76
C ILE A 64 -2.88 -4.70 -8.38
N THR A 65 -1.60 -4.89 -8.01
CA THR A 65 -0.52 -4.04 -8.53
C THR A 65 -0.33 -4.19 -10.04
N THR A 66 -0.48 -5.42 -10.56
CA THR A 66 -0.47 -5.68 -12.02
C THR A 66 -1.59 -4.94 -12.74
N GLN A 67 -2.81 -4.96 -12.21
CA GLN A 67 -3.93 -4.21 -12.80
C GLN A 67 -3.67 -2.70 -12.74
N THR A 68 -3.16 -2.21 -11.62
CA THR A 68 -2.84 -0.77 -11.49
C THR A 68 -1.66 -0.34 -12.35
N SER A 69 -0.79 -1.27 -12.78
CA SER A 69 0.38 -0.93 -13.61
C SER A 69 -0.01 -0.24 -14.90
N GLN A 70 -1.11 -0.67 -15.55
CA GLN A 70 -1.59 0.00 -16.75
C GLN A 70 -1.93 1.48 -16.48
N TRP A 71 -2.71 1.77 -15.44
CA TRP A 71 -3.03 3.15 -15.05
C TRP A 71 -1.81 3.95 -14.60
N ILE A 72 -0.83 3.28 -14.01
CA ILE A 72 0.46 3.91 -13.65
C ILE A 72 1.21 4.35 -14.91
N PHE A 73 1.31 3.49 -15.93
CA PHE A 73 1.97 3.81 -17.20
C PHE A 73 1.23 4.88 -18.00
N GLU A 74 -0.10 4.87 -17.95
CA GLU A 74 -0.94 5.91 -18.56
C GLU A 74 -1.00 7.21 -17.71
N GLN A 75 -0.32 7.23 -16.55
CA GLN A 75 -0.31 8.33 -15.58
C GLN A 75 -1.70 8.75 -15.07
N GLN A 76 -2.62 7.79 -14.99
CA GLN A 76 -4.00 7.98 -14.56
C GLN A 76 -4.26 7.57 -13.11
N LEU A 77 -3.36 6.83 -12.45
CA LEU A 77 -3.56 6.49 -11.04
C LEU A 77 -3.32 7.73 -10.16
N ASP A 78 -4.36 8.22 -9.49
CA ASP A 78 -4.27 9.40 -8.61
C ASP A 78 -3.85 9.01 -7.19
N SER A 79 -4.47 7.96 -6.65
CA SER A 79 -4.15 7.48 -5.31
C SER A 79 -4.40 5.99 -5.13
N PHE A 80 -3.61 5.39 -4.24
CA PHE A 80 -3.74 4.00 -3.81
C PHE A 80 -3.97 3.98 -2.30
N ILE A 81 -5.11 3.45 -1.85
CA ILE A 81 -5.57 3.56 -0.47
C ILE A 81 -5.68 2.16 0.13
N VAL A 82 -4.97 1.93 1.24
CA VAL A 82 -5.10 0.69 2.04
C VAL A 82 -5.95 0.99 3.26
N LYS A 83 -7.10 0.33 3.39
CA LYS A 83 -7.97 0.43 4.56
C LYS A 83 -7.77 -0.79 5.45
N LEU A 84 -7.56 -0.58 6.75
CA LEU A 84 -7.48 -1.64 7.74
C LEU A 84 -8.78 -1.68 8.55
N PHE A 85 -9.39 -2.86 8.67
CA PHE A 85 -10.70 -3.03 9.31
C PHE A 85 -10.64 -4.04 10.45
N SER A 86 -11.38 -3.74 11.52
CA SER A 86 -11.62 -4.73 12.57
C SER A 86 -12.60 -5.79 12.08
N VAL A 87 -12.20 -7.06 12.12
CA VAL A 87 -13.13 -8.18 11.84
C VAL A 87 -14.28 -8.22 12.86
N ARG A 88 -14.06 -7.74 14.08
CA ARG A 88 -15.06 -7.78 15.15
C ARG A 88 -16.13 -6.70 15.00
N THR A 89 -15.73 -5.48 14.70
CA THR A 89 -16.66 -4.32 14.64
C THR A 89 -17.06 -3.92 13.23
N ASN A 90 -16.39 -4.47 12.21
CA ASN A 90 -16.55 -4.10 10.81
C ASN A 90 -16.33 -2.59 10.54
N GLN A 91 -15.48 -1.95 11.36
CA GLN A 91 -15.15 -0.53 11.23
C GLN A 91 -13.73 -0.35 10.68
N VAL A 92 -13.56 0.69 9.86
CA VAL A 92 -12.24 1.14 9.40
C VAL A 92 -11.48 1.70 10.60
N LEU A 93 -10.37 1.07 10.95
CA LEU A 93 -9.46 1.49 12.01
C LEU A 93 -8.48 2.53 11.48
N GLU A 94 -7.87 2.23 10.34
CA GLU A 94 -6.82 3.03 9.71
C GLU A 94 -7.03 3.09 8.21
N GLN A 95 -6.63 4.20 7.61
CA GLN A 95 -6.62 4.40 6.17
C GLN A 95 -5.27 5.00 5.74
N TRP A 96 -4.51 4.25 4.96
CA TRP A 96 -3.21 4.65 4.44
C TRP A 96 -3.37 5.07 2.99
N CYS A 97 -3.32 6.38 2.75
CA CYS A 97 -3.51 7.01 1.45
C CYS A 97 -2.16 7.30 0.80
N PHE A 98 -1.82 6.58 -0.27
CA PHE A 98 -0.67 6.90 -1.11
C PHE A 98 -1.10 7.80 -2.25
N LYS A 99 -0.64 9.05 -2.25
CA LYS A 99 -0.81 9.97 -3.39
C LYS A 99 0.30 9.70 -4.41
N ILE A 100 -0.07 9.54 -5.67
CA ILE A 100 0.88 9.25 -6.74
C ILE A 100 1.29 10.55 -7.43
N ILE A 101 2.61 10.74 -7.60
CA ILE A 101 3.18 11.93 -8.26
C ILE A 101 4.18 11.47 -9.32
N TYR A 102 3.78 11.52 -10.59
CA TYR A 102 4.65 11.10 -11.68
C TYR A 102 5.78 12.11 -11.92
N THR A 103 7.01 11.59 -12.02
CA THR A 103 8.20 12.39 -12.32
C THR A 103 9.06 11.69 -13.37
N GLU A 104 9.79 12.45 -14.18
CA GLU A 104 10.74 11.89 -15.16
C GLU A 104 12.07 11.47 -14.52
N THR A 105 12.39 12.02 -13.35
CA THR A 105 13.59 11.72 -12.58
C THR A 105 13.24 10.93 -11.33
N GLU A 106 14.07 9.95 -11.01
CA GLU A 106 13.96 9.20 -9.75
C GLU A 106 14.71 9.92 -8.63
N PRO A 107 14.03 10.30 -7.55
CA PRO A 107 14.70 10.71 -6.33
C PRO A 107 15.50 9.53 -5.77
N GLN A 108 16.82 9.70 -5.60
CA GLN A 108 17.75 8.65 -5.18
C GLN A 108 17.43 7.99 -3.81
N GLN A 109 16.50 8.54 -3.02
CA GLN A 109 16.19 8.10 -1.66
C GLN A 109 14.68 7.87 -1.41
N GLU A 110 13.90 7.73 -2.47
CA GLU A 110 12.44 7.71 -2.39
C GLU A 110 11.89 6.60 -1.50
N ILE A 111 12.22 5.34 -1.79
CA ILE A 111 11.65 4.20 -1.06
C ILE A 111 12.10 4.16 0.41
N LYS A 112 13.33 4.60 0.71
CA LYS A 112 13.82 4.75 2.09
C LYS A 112 13.01 5.80 2.84
N SER A 113 12.71 6.93 2.20
CA SER A 113 11.88 7.99 2.77
C SER A 113 10.47 7.51 3.03
N ILE A 114 9.86 6.77 2.09
CA ILE A 114 8.53 6.19 2.23
C ILE A 114 8.49 5.25 3.44
N PHE A 115 9.45 4.33 3.58
CA PHE A 115 9.52 3.45 4.75
C PHE A 115 9.73 4.22 6.05
N GLY A 116 10.58 5.25 6.04
CA GLY A 116 10.77 6.14 7.18
C GLY A 116 9.47 6.83 7.62
N GLN A 117 8.66 7.30 6.67
CA GLN A 117 7.35 7.90 6.94
C GLN A 117 6.37 6.86 7.51
N ILE A 118 6.29 5.66 6.93
CA ILE A 118 5.46 4.57 7.45
C ILE A 118 5.82 4.29 8.92
N LEU A 119 7.10 4.07 9.21
CA LEU A 119 7.58 3.78 10.56
C LEU A 119 7.27 4.91 11.55
N ALA A 120 7.49 6.16 11.14
CA ALA A 120 7.23 7.33 11.98
C ALA A 120 5.74 7.47 12.31
N GLU A 121 4.84 7.17 11.36
CA GLU A 121 3.40 7.20 11.60
C GLU A 121 2.96 6.04 12.50
N VAL A 122 3.45 4.81 12.25
CA VAL A 122 3.12 3.66 13.10
C VAL A 122 3.52 3.89 14.56
N GLN A 123 4.65 4.54 14.82
CA GLN A 123 5.12 4.85 16.18
C GLN A 123 4.16 5.75 16.97
N LYS A 124 3.32 6.55 16.29
CA LYS A 124 2.34 7.44 16.92
C LYS A 124 1.01 6.73 17.21
N MET A 125 0.80 5.54 16.63
CA MET A 125 -0.47 4.84 16.66
C MET A 125 -0.59 3.89 17.84
N LYS A 126 -1.84 3.71 18.32
CA LYS A 126 -2.15 2.66 19.28
C LYS A 126 -2.01 1.28 18.62
N PRO A 127 -1.63 0.23 19.36
CA PRO A 127 -1.65 -1.14 18.84
C PRO A 127 -3.06 -1.55 18.39
N LEU A 128 -3.14 -2.38 17.35
CA LEU A 128 -4.41 -2.99 16.92
C LEU A 128 -4.84 -4.06 17.94
N GLU A 129 -6.00 -3.87 18.57
CA GLU A 129 -6.47 -4.76 19.66
C GLU A 129 -7.10 -6.07 19.17
N HIS A 130 -7.60 -6.10 17.93
CA HIS A 130 -8.35 -7.23 17.40
C HIS A 130 -7.80 -7.68 16.04
N LYS A 131 -8.24 -8.86 15.62
CA LYS A 131 -7.95 -9.36 14.28
C LYS A 131 -8.38 -8.32 13.24
N THR A 132 -7.42 -7.93 12.42
CA THR A 132 -7.56 -6.92 11.38
C THR A 132 -7.42 -7.56 10.01
N VAL A 133 -8.22 -7.10 9.07
CA VAL A 133 -8.07 -7.40 7.63
C VAL A 133 -7.83 -6.09 6.89
N PHE A 134 -7.42 -6.19 5.64
CA PHE A 134 -7.21 -5.01 4.80
C PHE A 134 -8.01 -5.10 3.51
N ASP A 135 -8.33 -3.93 2.97
CA ASP A 135 -8.91 -3.76 1.65
C ASP A 135 -8.16 -2.64 0.91
N ILE A 136 -8.29 -2.62 -0.43
CA ILE A 136 -7.58 -1.67 -1.29
C ILE A 136 -8.60 -0.92 -2.14
N VAL A 137 -8.50 0.41 -2.09
CA VAL A 137 -9.25 1.32 -2.95
C VAL A 137 -8.26 2.08 -3.82
N VAL A 138 -8.54 2.15 -5.12
CA VAL A 138 -7.71 2.88 -6.09
C VAL A 138 -8.55 3.97 -6.73
N ASN A 139 -8.01 5.18 -6.78
CA ASN A 139 -8.63 6.30 -7.48
C ASN A 139 -7.87 6.53 -8.79
N VAL A 140 -8.59 6.50 -9.90
CA VAL A 140 -8.04 6.62 -11.24
C VAL A 140 -8.74 7.79 -11.95
N GLN A 141 -7.99 8.61 -12.66
CA GLN A 141 -8.50 9.71 -13.45
C GLN A 141 -9.24 9.16 -14.67
N GLY A 142 -10.54 9.46 -14.80
CA GLY A 142 -11.32 9.19 -16.02
C GLY A 142 -11.72 7.74 -16.27
N ALA A 143 -11.48 6.80 -15.35
CA ALA A 143 -11.86 5.39 -15.52
C ALA A 143 -13.13 5.06 -14.70
N GLU A 144 -14.26 4.89 -15.37
CA GLU A 144 -15.45 4.24 -14.79
C GLU A 144 -15.47 2.75 -15.15
N GLY A 145 -15.60 1.88 -14.14
CA GLY A 145 -16.07 0.50 -14.30
C GLY A 145 -15.21 -0.45 -15.14
N GLN A 146 -13.95 -0.68 -14.74
CA GLN A 146 -13.15 -1.76 -15.33
C GLN A 146 -13.51 -3.14 -14.76
N LYS A 147 -13.41 -4.18 -15.60
CA LYS A 147 -13.74 -5.57 -15.26
C LYS A 147 -12.89 -6.07 -14.08
N GLY A 148 -13.53 -6.42 -12.97
CA GLY A 148 -12.88 -6.94 -11.76
C GLY A 148 -12.71 -5.92 -10.64
N TRP A 149 -13.12 -4.66 -10.86
CA TRP A 149 -13.21 -3.61 -9.85
C TRP A 149 -14.68 -3.20 -9.67
N GLU A 150 -15.10 -3.11 -8.41
CA GLU A 150 -16.42 -2.56 -8.06
C GLU A 150 -16.27 -1.08 -7.71
N LYS A 151 -17.25 -0.27 -8.10
CA LYS A 151 -17.28 1.14 -7.68
C LYS A 151 -17.50 1.16 -6.16
N CYS A 152 -16.62 1.84 -5.44
CA CYS A 152 -16.85 2.14 -4.03
C CYS A 152 -17.95 3.22 -3.98
N GLU A 153 -19.13 2.88 -3.47
CA GLU A 153 -20.26 3.80 -3.27
C GLU A 153 -20.03 4.78 -2.10
#